data_AF-A0A350ANN0-F1
#
_entry.id   AF-A0A350ANN0-F1
#
_cell.length_a   1.000
_cell.length_b   1.000
_cell.length_c   1.000
_cell.angle_alpha   90.00
_cell.angle_beta   90.00
_cell.angle_gamma   90.00
#
_symmetry.space_group_name_H-M   'P 1'
#
loop_
_entity.id
_entity.type
_entity.pdbx_description
1 polymer ?
#
loop_
_entity_poly.entity_id
_entity_poly.type
_entity_poly.pdbx_seq_one_letter_code
_entity_poly.pdbx_strand_id
1 'polypeptide(L)'
;MSKKTTLFAITMVAAMPLAFAQAKPLRAEEITTPETSVSARAEIRKAELETKKTERQELLAQKKTALEQKRCEAAQKRISTKAGQLENNRAMYQRVYGNMDSRLTRLVARLDEAGLETAQLKTELATLKTMTAKLYADYDAFIATFKTTETAACEQTKEGFKAQFEGVRAQVALIRADRAAIKDFFNTNIKPELQALKAQLPEETAETTETEDAAKAVKTKAKVKVKQDDGSQTGTETDLSADEAGSETETETENEQEQD
;
A
#
# COMPACT_ATOMS: atom_id res chain seq x y z
N MET A 1 -9.03 18.25 19.05
CA MET A 1 -10.46 17.85 19.04
C MET A 1 -10.51 16.33 19.08
N SER A 2 -10.77 15.79 20.27
CA SER A 2 -10.81 14.36 20.57
C SER A 2 -12.16 13.77 20.19
N LYS A 3 -12.17 12.58 19.58
CA LYS A 3 -13.36 11.73 19.50
C LYS A 3 -13.05 10.40 20.19
N LYS A 4 -13.37 10.33 21.48
CA LYS A 4 -13.53 9.08 22.25
C LYS A 4 -15.03 8.78 22.30
N THR A 5 -15.47 7.63 21.78
CA THR A 5 -16.85 7.09 21.92
C THR A 5 -16.92 5.81 21.08
N THR A 6 -17.41 4.64 21.48
CA THR A 6 -17.88 4.09 22.75
C THR A 6 -18.01 2.58 22.49
N LEU A 7 -17.43 1.74 23.35
CA LEU A 7 -17.71 0.30 23.37
C LEU A 7 -19.10 0.11 23.98
N PHE A 8 -20.05 -0.41 23.20
CA PHE A 8 -21.30 -0.96 23.73
C PHE A 8 -21.25 -2.48 23.60
N ALA A 9 -20.77 -3.12 24.67
CA ALA A 9 -21.11 -4.49 24.99
C ALA A 9 -22.49 -4.47 25.66
N ILE A 10 -23.51 -4.97 24.98
CA ILE A 10 -24.79 -5.31 25.62
C ILE A 10 -25.00 -6.80 25.39
N THR A 11 -24.53 -7.56 26.37
CA THR A 11 -24.95 -8.93 26.66
C THR A 11 -26.40 -8.89 27.13
N MET A 12 -27.36 -9.18 26.26
CA MET A 12 -28.70 -9.60 26.69
C MET A 12 -28.75 -11.11 26.80
N VAL A 13 -28.57 -11.58 28.03
CA VAL A 13 -28.97 -12.91 28.49
C VAL A 13 -30.49 -12.91 28.54
N ALA A 14 -31.13 -13.44 27.50
CA ALA A 14 -32.57 -13.70 27.52
C ALA A 14 -32.81 -14.95 28.38
N ALA A 15 -33.25 -14.72 29.62
CA ALA A 15 -33.82 -15.75 30.48
C ALA A 15 -35.09 -16.30 29.83
N MET A 16 -35.01 -17.51 29.27
CA MET A 16 -36.20 -18.24 28.81
C MET A 16 -36.96 -18.80 30.03
N PRO A 17 -38.25 -18.48 30.19
CA PRO A 17 -39.09 -19.12 31.20
C PRO A 17 -39.38 -20.56 30.80
N LEU A 18 -38.97 -21.50 31.65
CA LEU A 18 -39.46 -22.88 31.69
C LEU A 18 -40.97 -22.86 31.98
N ALA A 19 -41.78 -22.81 30.92
CA ALA A 19 -43.21 -23.02 31.02
C ALA A 19 -43.49 -24.52 31.18
N PHE A 20 -43.90 -24.90 32.40
CA PHE A 20 -44.47 -26.20 32.71
C PHE A 20 -45.70 -26.46 31.83
N ALA A 21 -45.63 -27.52 31.03
CA ALA A 21 -46.76 -28.04 30.26
C ALA A 21 -47.84 -28.59 31.21
N GLN A 22 -48.97 -27.90 31.30
CA GLN A 22 -50.19 -28.49 31.86
C GLN A 22 -50.81 -29.42 30.80
N ALA A 23 -50.78 -30.72 31.07
CA ALA A 23 -51.46 -31.73 30.30
C ALA A 23 -52.98 -31.51 30.38
N LYS A 24 -53.58 -31.04 29.28
CA LYS A 24 -55.04 -31.08 29.10
C LYS A 24 -55.47 -32.50 28.71
N PRO A 25 -56.55 -33.04 29.29
CA PRO A 25 -57.09 -34.34 28.92
C PRO A 25 -57.62 -34.31 27.48
N LEU A 26 -57.21 -35.31 26.70
CA LEU A 26 -57.61 -35.56 25.33
C LEU A 26 -59.14 -35.74 25.24
N ARG A 27 -59.81 -34.76 24.63
CA ARG A 27 -61.14 -34.97 24.06
C ARG A 27 -60.94 -35.73 22.75
N ALA A 28 -61.45 -36.95 22.69
CA ALA A 28 -61.57 -37.72 21.45
C ALA A 28 -62.60 -37.03 20.55
N GLU A 29 -62.14 -36.10 19.72
CA GLU A 29 -62.88 -35.67 18.54
C GLU A 29 -62.70 -36.73 17.44
N GLU A 30 -63.84 -37.10 16.90
CA GLU A 30 -64.08 -38.08 15.86
C GLU A 30 -63.26 -37.75 14.60
N ILE A 31 -62.24 -38.56 14.34
CA ILE A 31 -61.40 -38.47 13.15
C ILE A 31 -62.21 -38.99 11.97
N THR A 32 -63.02 -38.12 11.35
CA THR A 32 -63.39 -38.27 9.95
C THR A 32 -62.17 -37.89 9.12
N THR A 33 -61.29 -38.86 8.85
CA THR A 33 -60.25 -38.72 7.82
C THR A 33 -60.91 -38.49 6.46
N PRO A 34 -60.70 -37.34 5.81
CA PRO A 34 -60.99 -37.26 4.39
C PRO A 34 -59.94 -38.13 3.68
N GLU A 35 -60.39 -39.12 2.90
CA GLU A 35 -59.58 -39.79 1.88
C GLU A 35 -59.15 -38.74 0.83
N THR A 36 -58.19 -37.90 1.20
CA THR A 36 -57.42 -37.13 0.21
C THR A 36 -56.66 -38.18 -0.58
N SER A 37 -57.11 -38.43 -1.80
CA SER A 37 -56.56 -39.45 -2.69
C SER A 37 -55.03 -39.35 -2.74
N VAL A 38 -54.36 -40.50 -2.82
CA VAL A 38 -52.90 -40.59 -2.93
C VAL A 38 -52.34 -39.69 -4.05
N SER A 39 -53.15 -39.39 -5.07
CA SER A 39 -52.84 -38.44 -6.14
C SER A 39 -52.69 -36.99 -5.64
N ALA A 40 -53.56 -36.49 -4.77
CA ALA A 40 -53.49 -35.12 -4.23
C ALA A 40 -52.21 -34.91 -3.40
N ARG A 41 -51.79 -35.92 -2.62
CA ARG A 41 -50.53 -35.87 -1.85
C ARG A 41 -49.30 -35.89 -2.77
N ALA A 42 -49.37 -36.59 -3.91
CA ALA A 42 -48.27 -36.64 -4.86
C ALA A 42 -48.08 -35.29 -5.59
N GLU A 43 -49.17 -34.59 -5.92
CA GLU A 43 -49.11 -33.26 -6.53
C GLU A 43 -48.56 -32.19 -5.57
N ILE A 44 -49.00 -32.21 -4.30
CA ILE A 44 -48.46 -31.31 -3.26
C ILE A 44 -46.95 -31.51 -3.11
N ARG A 45 -46.48 -32.77 -3.03
CA ARG A 45 -45.03 -33.07 -2.94
C ARG A 45 -44.25 -32.60 -4.16
N LYS A 46 -44.81 -32.71 -5.37
CA LYS A 46 -44.16 -32.21 -6.59
C LYS A 46 -44.06 -30.67 -6.55
N ALA A 47 -45.13 -29.99 -6.17
CA ALA A 47 -45.12 -28.53 -6.02
C ALA A 47 -44.08 -28.07 -4.98
N GLU A 48 -44.01 -28.72 -3.82
CA GLU A 48 -43.00 -28.43 -2.78
C GLU A 48 -41.55 -28.68 -3.24
N LEU A 49 -41.32 -29.67 -4.11
CA LEU A 49 -39.99 -29.93 -4.65
C LEU A 49 -39.58 -28.86 -5.65
N GLU A 50 -40.49 -28.37 -6.48
CA GLU A 50 -40.21 -27.29 -7.43
C GLU A 50 -39.98 -25.94 -6.72
N THR A 51 -40.73 -25.64 -5.65
CA THR A 51 -40.46 -24.45 -4.82
C THR A 51 -39.09 -24.53 -4.15
N LYS A 52 -38.73 -25.68 -3.55
CA LYS A 52 -37.39 -25.86 -2.96
C LYS A 52 -36.26 -25.76 -3.99
N LYS A 53 -36.48 -26.22 -5.22
CA LYS A 53 -35.48 -26.09 -6.31
C LYS A 53 -35.28 -24.62 -6.68
N THR A 54 -36.36 -23.86 -6.83
CA THR A 54 -36.29 -22.43 -7.18
C THR A 54 -35.64 -21.61 -6.06
N GLU A 55 -36.06 -21.80 -4.80
CA GLU A 55 -35.42 -21.17 -3.63
C GLU A 55 -33.92 -21.46 -3.55
N ARG A 56 -33.52 -22.71 -3.82
CA ARG A 56 -32.11 -23.10 -3.83
C ARG A 56 -31.34 -22.42 -4.98
N GLN A 57 -31.93 -22.30 -6.17
CA GLN A 57 -31.30 -21.62 -7.30
C GLN A 57 -31.13 -20.13 -7.01
N GLU A 58 -32.13 -19.47 -6.45
CA GLU A 58 -32.07 -18.06 -6.05
C GLU A 58 -30.99 -17.83 -4.98
N LEU A 59 -30.94 -18.68 -3.95
CA LEU A 59 -29.93 -18.60 -2.90
C LEU A 59 -28.50 -18.79 -3.45
N LEU A 60 -28.32 -19.69 -4.43
CA LEU A 60 -27.02 -19.86 -5.10
C LEU A 60 -26.65 -18.64 -5.94
N ALA A 61 -27.62 -18.06 -6.67
CA ALA A 61 -27.41 -16.84 -7.43
C ALA A 61 -27.03 -15.66 -6.52
N GLN A 62 -27.74 -15.47 -5.41
CA GLN A 62 -27.44 -14.44 -4.40
C GLN A 62 -26.06 -14.66 -3.74
N LYS A 63 -25.70 -15.91 -3.43
CA LYS A 63 -24.36 -16.22 -2.90
C LYS A 63 -23.26 -15.91 -3.91
N LYS A 64 -23.49 -16.19 -5.19
CA LYS A 64 -22.54 -15.90 -6.27
C LYS A 64 -22.31 -14.40 -6.39
N THR A 65 -23.38 -13.61 -6.48
CA THR A 65 -23.28 -12.14 -6.57
C THR A 65 -22.64 -11.53 -5.33
N ALA A 66 -22.97 -12.02 -4.12
CA ALA A 66 -22.35 -11.56 -2.88
C ALA A 66 -20.85 -11.88 -2.81
N LEU A 67 -20.41 -13.02 -3.34
CA LEU A 67 -18.99 -13.37 -3.41
C LEU A 67 -18.24 -12.52 -4.44
N GLU A 68 -18.85 -12.24 -5.59
CA GLU A 68 -18.29 -11.35 -6.62
C GLU A 68 -18.12 -9.93 -6.07
N GLN A 69 -19.13 -9.41 -5.37
CA GLN A 69 -19.07 -8.09 -4.72
C GLN A 69 -17.95 -8.04 -3.66
N LYS A 70 -17.85 -9.04 -2.78
CA LYS A 70 -16.77 -9.10 -1.77
C LYS A 70 -15.38 -9.13 -2.39
N ARG A 71 -15.21 -9.83 -3.52
CA ARG A 71 -13.94 -9.88 -4.26
C ARG A 71 -13.60 -8.51 -4.86
N CYS A 72 -14.59 -7.85 -5.44
CA CYS A 72 -14.47 -6.47 -5.95
C CYS A 72 -14.06 -5.50 -4.83
N GLU A 73 -14.76 -5.47 -3.70
CA GLU A 73 -14.45 -4.59 -2.57
C GLU A 73 -13.04 -4.85 -2.01
N ALA A 74 -12.64 -6.13 -1.92
CA ALA A 74 -11.29 -6.49 -1.50
C ALA A 74 -10.22 -6.02 -2.49
N ALA A 75 -10.48 -6.10 -3.80
CA ALA A 75 -9.59 -5.60 -4.84
C ALA A 75 -9.47 -4.08 -4.79
N GLN A 76 -10.59 -3.36 -4.71
CA GLN A 76 -10.62 -1.89 -4.57
C GLN A 76 -9.84 -1.44 -3.34
N LYS A 77 -10.07 -2.06 -2.17
CA LYS A 77 -9.33 -1.75 -0.95
C LYS A 77 -7.81 -1.93 -1.12
N ARG A 78 -7.38 -3.00 -1.81
CA ARG A 78 -5.96 -3.27 -2.08
C ARG A 78 -5.36 -2.21 -3.02
N ILE A 79 -6.08 -1.84 -4.07
CA ILE A 79 -5.66 -0.81 -5.03
C ILE A 79 -5.59 0.55 -4.32
N SER A 80 -6.64 0.95 -3.59
CA SER A 80 -6.66 2.19 -2.81
C SER A 80 -5.50 2.27 -1.80
N THR A 81 -5.25 1.19 -1.06
CA THR A 81 -4.10 1.12 -0.11
C THR A 81 -2.78 1.31 -0.84
N LYS A 82 -2.61 0.67 -2.00
CA LYS A 82 -1.39 0.79 -2.80
C LYS A 82 -1.25 2.19 -3.41
N ALA A 83 -2.33 2.80 -3.89
CA ALA A 83 -2.32 4.17 -4.38
C ALA A 83 -1.85 5.16 -3.30
N GLY A 84 -2.34 5.00 -2.06
CA GLY A 84 -1.85 5.80 -0.93
C GLY A 84 -0.37 5.59 -0.62
N GLN A 85 0.14 4.35 -0.75
CA GLN A 85 1.59 4.09 -0.62
C GLN A 85 2.40 4.78 -1.73
N LEU A 86 1.88 4.82 -2.96
CA LEU A 86 2.54 5.50 -4.08
C LEU A 86 2.59 7.01 -3.89
N GLU A 87 1.51 7.62 -3.42
CA GLU A 87 1.47 9.05 -3.07
C GLU A 87 2.48 9.40 -1.98
N ASN A 88 2.56 8.58 -0.92
CA ASN A 88 3.55 8.74 0.13
C ASN A 88 4.99 8.62 -0.40
N ASN A 89 5.25 7.65 -1.29
CA ASN A 89 6.54 7.50 -1.93
C ASN A 89 6.90 8.72 -2.79
N ARG A 90 5.95 9.22 -3.59
CA ARG A 90 6.14 10.45 -4.38
C ARG A 90 6.50 11.63 -3.47
N ALA A 91 5.73 11.85 -2.41
CA ALA A 91 6.00 12.93 -1.45
C ALA A 91 7.37 12.77 -0.76
N MET A 92 7.79 11.53 -0.47
CA MET A 92 9.13 11.25 0.05
C MET A 92 10.22 11.65 -0.95
N TYR A 93 10.11 11.26 -2.22
CA TYR A 93 11.09 11.65 -3.25
C TYR A 93 11.11 13.17 -3.48
N GLN A 94 9.97 13.84 -3.37
CA GLN A 94 9.91 15.30 -3.40
C GLN A 94 10.75 15.93 -2.28
N ARG A 95 10.63 15.41 -1.05
CA ARG A 95 11.45 15.90 0.07
C ARG A 95 12.93 15.59 -0.13
N VAL A 96 13.27 14.38 -0.55
CA VAL A 96 14.68 13.95 -0.72
C VAL A 96 15.40 14.81 -1.74
N TYR A 97 14.85 14.91 -2.96
CA TYR A 97 15.51 15.68 -4.01
C TYR A 97 15.37 17.19 -3.82
N GLY A 98 14.28 17.67 -3.21
CA GLY A 98 14.16 19.09 -2.82
C GLY A 98 15.19 19.51 -1.77
N ASN A 99 15.48 18.64 -0.80
CA ASN A 99 16.55 18.88 0.18
C ASN A 99 17.94 18.87 -0.48
N MET A 100 18.17 17.96 -1.41
CA MET A 100 19.41 17.90 -2.19
C MET A 100 19.61 19.19 -3.00
N ASP A 101 18.58 19.64 -3.73
CA ASP A 101 18.60 20.89 -4.48
C ASP A 101 18.90 22.11 -3.60
N SER A 102 18.22 22.20 -2.45
CA SER A 102 18.43 23.28 -1.48
C SER A 102 19.85 23.30 -0.90
N ARG A 103 20.46 22.12 -0.72
CA ARG A 103 21.85 22.02 -0.25
C ARG A 103 22.84 22.43 -1.32
N LEU A 104 22.66 21.96 -2.56
CA LEU A 104 23.52 22.31 -3.69
C LEU A 104 23.43 23.81 -4.00
N THR A 105 22.22 24.39 -4.00
CA THR A 105 22.01 25.82 -4.23
C THR A 105 22.73 26.67 -3.18
N ARG A 106 22.64 26.31 -1.89
CA ARG A 106 23.38 27.01 -0.82
C ARG A 106 24.89 26.84 -0.95
N LEU A 107 25.36 25.68 -1.42
CA LEU A 107 26.77 25.44 -1.63
C LEU A 107 27.31 26.31 -2.78
N VAL A 108 26.59 26.36 -3.90
CA VAL A 108 26.91 27.24 -5.04
C VAL A 108 27.03 28.69 -4.58
N ALA A 109 26.09 29.19 -3.78
CA ALA A 109 26.15 30.56 -3.26
C ALA A 109 27.42 30.83 -2.44
N ARG A 110 27.84 29.89 -1.58
CA ARG A 110 29.08 30.02 -0.80
C ARG A 110 30.34 29.96 -1.67
N LEU A 111 30.34 29.13 -2.72
CA LEU A 111 31.45 29.03 -3.65
C LEU A 111 31.57 30.31 -4.49
N ASP A 112 30.44 30.90 -4.90
CA ASP A 112 30.39 32.21 -5.56
C ASP A 112 30.93 33.32 -4.64
N GLU A 113 30.53 33.33 -3.36
CA GLU A 113 31.04 34.28 -2.35
C GLU A 113 32.55 34.11 -2.13
N ALA A 114 33.08 32.90 -2.27
CA ALA A 114 34.51 32.59 -2.22
C ALA A 114 35.26 32.93 -3.53
N GLY A 115 34.57 33.42 -4.57
CA GLY A 115 35.17 33.80 -5.84
C GLY A 115 35.58 32.63 -6.75
N LEU A 116 35.03 31.43 -6.50
CA LEU A 116 35.26 30.25 -7.34
C LEU A 116 34.35 30.26 -8.58
N GLU A 117 34.82 29.65 -9.68
CA GLU A 117 34.02 29.47 -10.89
C GLU A 117 32.98 28.36 -10.63
N THR A 118 31.68 28.68 -10.74
CA THR A 118 30.59 27.71 -10.48
C THR A 118 29.66 27.52 -11.68
N ALA A 119 30.03 27.99 -12.87
CA ALA A 119 29.12 28.03 -14.02
C ALA A 119 28.73 26.62 -14.47
N GLN A 120 29.68 25.69 -14.46
CA GLN A 120 29.43 24.28 -14.77
C GLN A 120 28.47 23.65 -13.74
N LEU A 121 28.77 23.80 -12.45
CA LEU A 121 27.93 23.26 -11.36
C LEU A 121 26.48 23.80 -11.41
N LYS A 122 26.30 25.08 -11.74
CA LYS A 122 24.96 25.69 -11.94
C LYS A 122 24.21 25.04 -13.10
N THR A 123 24.91 24.78 -14.21
CA THR A 123 24.34 24.10 -15.39
C THR A 123 23.92 22.67 -15.05
N GLU A 124 24.78 21.92 -14.36
CA GLU A 124 24.47 20.56 -13.92
C GLU A 124 23.30 20.51 -12.93
N LEU A 125 23.20 21.49 -12.03
CA LEU A 125 22.06 21.62 -11.11
C LEU A 125 20.75 21.87 -11.86
N ALA A 126 20.76 22.67 -12.92
CA ALA A 126 19.58 22.86 -13.79
C ALA A 126 19.16 21.57 -14.51
N THR A 127 20.13 20.77 -14.98
CA THR A 127 19.87 19.45 -15.55
C THR A 127 19.26 18.51 -14.52
N LEU A 128 19.81 18.45 -13.31
CA LEU A 128 19.29 17.65 -12.20
C LEU A 128 17.84 18.03 -11.83
N LYS A 129 17.52 19.34 -11.83
CA LYS A 129 16.13 19.82 -11.63
C LYS A 129 15.19 19.30 -12.70
N THR A 130 15.63 19.27 -13.95
CA THR A 130 14.82 18.75 -15.08
C THR A 130 14.57 17.25 -14.92
N MET A 131 15.60 16.48 -14.56
CA MET A 131 15.46 15.03 -14.31
C MET A 131 14.54 14.73 -13.12
N THR A 132 14.63 15.49 -12.03
CA THR A 132 13.74 15.31 -10.86
C THR A 132 12.30 15.71 -11.17
N ALA A 133 12.08 16.76 -11.97
CA ALA A 133 10.75 17.13 -12.45
C ALA A 133 10.13 16.03 -13.32
N LYS A 134 10.91 15.41 -14.23
CA LYS A 134 10.47 14.26 -15.02
C LYS A 134 10.05 13.10 -14.12
N LEU A 135 10.87 12.74 -13.14
CA LEU A 135 10.54 11.68 -12.19
C LEU A 135 9.21 11.94 -11.48
N TYR A 136 8.92 13.18 -11.09
CA TYR A 136 7.64 13.52 -10.45
C TYR A 136 6.46 13.38 -11.39
N ALA A 137 6.61 13.82 -12.65
CA ALA A 137 5.59 13.66 -13.67
C ALA A 137 5.30 12.17 -13.96
N ASP A 138 6.34 11.34 -14.04
CA ASP A 138 6.20 9.89 -14.24
C ASP A 138 5.50 9.23 -13.03
N TYR A 139 5.78 9.70 -11.80
CA TYR A 139 5.02 9.28 -10.61
C TYR A 139 3.54 9.70 -10.66
N ASP A 140 3.24 10.92 -11.12
CA ASP A 140 1.85 11.39 -11.25
C ASP A 140 1.08 10.57 -12.29
N ALA A 141 1.71 10.31 -13.44
CA ALA A 141 1.15 9.44 -14.48
C ALA A 141 0.92 8.02 -13.97
N PHE A 142 1.87 7.49 -13.19
CA PHE A 142 1.74 6.18 -12.58
C PHE A 142 0.56 6.10 -11.60
N ILE A 143 0.46 7.07 -10.67
CA ILE A 143 -0.63 7.12 -9.69
C ILE A 143 -1.98 7.27 -10.40
N ALA A 144 -2.08 8.14 -11.41
CA ALA A 144 -3.30 8.32 -12.20
C ALA A 144 -3.71 7.02 -12.88
N THR A 145 -2.79 6.38 -13.62
CA THR A 145 -3.03 5.09 -14.30
C THR A 145 -3.46 4.02 -13.31
N PHE A 146 -2.77 3.92 -12.17
CA PHE A 146 -3.08 2.92 -11.14
C PHE A 146 -4.47 3.13 -10.53
N LYS A 147 -4.89 4.37 -10.26
CA LYS A 147 -6.25 4.67 -9.76
C LYS A 147 -7.33 4.31 -10.78
N THR A 148 -7.09 4.47 -12.08
CA THR A 148 -8.07 4.02 -13.10
C THR A 148 -8.32 2.51 -13.08
N THR A 149 -7.38 1.71 -12.55
CA THR A 149 -7.58 0.27 -12.39
C THR A 149 -8.51 -0.09 -11.23
N GLU A 150 -8.77 0.84 -10.30
CA GLU A 150 -9.64 0.63 -9.14
C GLU A 150 -11.09 0.42 -9.56
N THR A 151 -11.59 1.23 -10.48
CA THR A 151 -12.95 1.11 -11.03
C THR A 151 -13.05 -0.09 -11.97
N ALA A 152 -12.01 -0.34 -12.78
CA ALA A 152 -11.96 -1.46 -13.71
C ALA A 152 -11.93 -2.84 -13.02
N ALA A 153 -11.44 -2.94 -11.78
CA ALA A 153 -11.34 -4.20 -11.05
C ALA A 153 -12.69 -4.92 -10.84
N CYS A 154 -13.80 -4.18 -10.92
CA CYS A 154 -15.15 -4.70 -10.68
C CYS A 154 -16.01 -4.78 -11.94
N GLU A 155 -15.64 -4.02 -12.99
CA GLU A 155 -16.46 -3.85 -14.18
C GLU A 155 -15.88 -4.56 -15.41
N GLN A 156 -14.57 -4.79 -15.44
CA GLN A 156 -13.91 -5.33 -16.63
C GLN A 156 -13.75 -6.85 -16.61
N THR A 157 -13.69 -7.41 -17.82
CA THR A 157 -13.23 -8.77 -18.01
C THR A 157 -11.78 -8.91 -17.52
N LYS A 158 -11.39 -10.14 -17.19
CA LYS A 158 -10.03 -10.48 -16.73
C LYS A 158 -8.94 -9.96 -17.70
N GLU A 159 -9.22 -9.95 -18.99
CA GLU A 159 -8.30 -9.49 -20.05
C GLU A 159 -8.13 -7.97 -20.03
N GLY A 160 -9.21 -7.21 -19.89
CA GLY A 160 -9.17 -5.75 -19.78
C GLY A 160 -8.36 -5.29 -18.56
N PHE A 161 -8.59 -5.94 -17.41
CA PHE A 161 -7.80 -5.69 -16.21
C PHE A 161 -6.30 -6.00 -16.40
N LYS A 162 -5.97 -7.12 -17.07
CA LYS A 162 -4.58 -7.50 -17.34
C LYS A 162 -3.86 -6.46 -18.20
N ALA A 163 -4.49 -6.01 -19.29
CA ALA A 163 -3.92 -5.00 -20.18
C ALA A 163 -3.66 -3.67 -19.45
N GLN A 164 -4.60 -3.21 -18.61
CA GLN A 164 -4.38 -2.02 -17.79
C GLN A 164 -3.22 -2.19 -16.80
N PHE A 165 -3.08 -3.37 -16.21
CA PHE A 165 -2.01 -3.66 -15.27
C PHE A 165 -0.62 -3.74 -15.93
N GLU A 166 -0.54 -4.09 -17.22
CA GLU A 166 0.70 -4.02 -17.98
C GLU A 166 1.19 -2.57 -18.15
N GLY A 167 0.27 -1.63 -18.41
CA GLY A 167 0.59 -0.19 -18.42
C GLY A 167 1.14 0.30 -17.08
N VAL A 168 0.56 -0.17 -15.96
CA VAL A 168 1.05 0.10 -14.60
C VAL A 168 2.48 -0.42 -14.42
N ARG A 169 2.81 -1.62 -14.91
CA ARG A 169 4.17 -2.19 -14.81
C ARG A 169 5.20 -1.39 -15.60
N ALA A 170 4.85 -0.93 -16.80
CA ALA A 170 5.73 -0.09 -17.61
C ALA A 170 6.11 1.21 -16.88
N GLN A 171 5.14 1.85 -16.23
CA GLN A 171 5.39 3.07 -15.44
C GLN A 171 6.33 2.83 -14.25
N VAL A 172 6.25 1.69 -13.59
CA VAL A 172 7.20 1.32 -12.52
C VAL A 172 8.62 1.21 -13.06
N ALA A 173 8.80 0.65 -14.26
CA ALA A 173 10.11 0.54 -14.89
C ALA A 173 10.70 1.93 -15.21
N LEU A 174 9.88 2.85 -15.74
CA LEU A 174 10.28 4.24 -16.00
C LEU A 174 10.74 4.97 -14.73
N ILE A 175 9.95 4.89 -13.66
CA ILE A 175 10.29 5.49 -12.36
C ILE A 175 11.63 4.95 -11.82
N ARG A 176 11.88 3.64 -11.97
CA ARG A 176 13.15 3.03 -11.55
C ARG A 176 14.32 3.53 -12.39
N ALA A 177 14.15 3.60 -13.71
CA ALA A 177 15.16 4.12 -14.62
C ALA A 177 15.50 5.58 -14.32
N ASP A 178 14.49 6.43 -14.11
CA ASP A 178 14.69 7.84 -13.78
C ASP A 178 15.46 8.04 -12.49
N ARG A 179 15.14 7.25 -11.45
CA ARG A 179 15.88 7.30 -10.18
C ARG A 179 17.34 6.88 -10.34
N ALA A 180 17.59 5.85 -11.15
CA ALA A 180 18.95 5.41 -11.47
C ALA A 180 19.70 6.51 -12.22
N ALA A 181 19.09 7.08 -13.26
CA ALA A 181 19.66 8.17 -14.05
C ALA A 181 20.01 9.39 -13.17
N ILE A 182 19.12 9.80 -12.25
CA ILE A 182 19.39 10.91 -11.31
C ILE A 182 20.60 10.59 -10.42
N LYS A 183 20.65 9.37 -9.87
CA LYS A 183 21.77 8.94 -9.01
C LYS A 183 23.08 8.93 -9.78
N ASP A 184 23.06 8.39 -10.99
CA ASP A 184 24.25 8.27 -11.83
C ASP A 184 24.74 9.65 -12.24
N PHE A 185 23.84 10.53 -12.73
CA PHE A 185 24.15 11.91 -13.08
C PHE A 185 24.82 12.67 -11.92
N PHE A 186 24.29 12.53 -10.70
CA PHE A 186 24.87 13.16 -9.52
C PHE A 186 26.29 12.64 -9.25
N ASN A 187 26.53 11.34 -9.38
CA ASN A 187 27.83 10.73 -9.09
C ASN A 187 28.87 11.00 -10.18
N THR A 188 28.46 11.16 -11.43
CA THR A 188 29.37 11.32 -12.57
C THR A 188 29.64 12.76 -12.96
N ASN A 189 28.73 13.70 -12.67
CA ASN A 189 28.88 15.11 -13.03
C ASN A 189 29.09 15.98 -11.79
N ILE A 190 28.06 16.05 -10.93
CA ILE A 190 28.03 16.98 -9.79
C ILE A 190 29.11 16.65 -8.76
N LYS A 191 29.26 15.37 -8.39
CA LYS A 191 30.19 14.99 -7.32
C LYS A 191 31.65 15.25 -7.70
N PRO A 192 32.15 14.86 -8.89
CA PRO A 192 33.50 15.24 -9.34
C PRO A 192 33.72 16.74 -9.40
N GLU A 193 32.74 17.50 -9.92
CA GLU A 193 32.82 18.96 -9.99
C GLU A 193 32.97 19.59 -8.60
N LEU A 194 32.19 19.14 -7.63
CA LEU A 194 32.32 19.56 -6.24
C LEU A 194 33.67 19.21 -5.63
N GLN A 195 34.28 18.08 -6.02
CA GLN A 195 35.62 17.71 -5.56
C GLN A 195 36.69 18.61 -6.18
N ALA A 196 36.57 18.95 -7.46
CA ALA A 196 37.46 19.88 -8.15
C ALA A 196 37.41 21.28 -7.52
N LEU A 197 36.21 21.80 -7.24
CA LEU A 197 36.03 23.09 -6.58
C LEU A 197 36.55 23.09 -5.14
N LYS A 198 36.38 21.97 -4.42
CA LYS A 198 36.93 21.84 -3.07
C LYS A 198 38.47 21.89 -3.06
N ALA A 199 39.13 21.34 -4.08
CA ALA A 199 40.60 21.36 -4.18
C ALA A 199 41.18 22.75 -4.49
N GLN A 200 40.37 23.70 -4.95
CA GLN A 200 40.77 25.09 -5.20
C GLN A 200 40.70 25.98 -3.96
N LEU A 201 39.98 25.54 -2.93
CA LEU A 201 39.96 26.25 -1.65
C LEU A 201 41.33 26.10 -0.99
N PRO A 202 41.95 27.19 -0.51
CA PRO A 202 43.14 27.07 0.32
C PRO A 202 42.79 26.16 1.50
N GLU A 203 43.59 25.13 1.75
CA GLU A 203 43.49 24.41 3.02
C GLU A 203 43.80 25.46 4.10
N GLU A 204 42.74 25.98 4.75
CA GLU A 204 42.90 26.61 6.05
C GLU A 204 43.51 25.53 6.94
N THR A 205 44.83 25.61 7.06
CA THR A 205 45.66 24.80 7.94
C THR A 205 44.97 24.67 9.28
N ALA A 206 44.82 23.42 9.71
CA ALA A 206 44.29 23.00 10.99
C ALA A 206 45.21 23.42 12.17
N GLU A 207 45.58 24.70 12.25
CA GLU A 207 46.17 25.32 13.43
C GLU A 207 45.06 25.96 14.27
N THR A 208 44.27 25.13 14.92
CA THR A 208 43.56 25.50 16.15
C THR A 208 43.51 24.28 17.07
N THR A 209 44.71 23.79 17.42
CA THR A 209 44.91 23.11 18.69
C THR A 209 44.95 24.13 19.82
N GLU A 210 44.08 23.90 20.79
CA GLU A 210 44.31 24.15 22.22
C GLU A 210 44.35 25.61 22.69
N THR A 211 43.18 26.13 23.08
CA THR A 211 43.02 26.76 24.41
C THR A 211 41.54 26.92 24.78
N GLU A 212 41.25 26.76 26.08
CA GLU A 212 39.98 26.98 26.79
C GLU A 212 38.99 25.81 26.87
N ASP A 213 39.50 24.71 27.43
CA ASP A 213 38.80 24.02 28.51
C ASP A 213 38.85 24.91 29.77
N ALA A 214 37.77 25.63 30.10
CA ALA A 214 37.37 26.05 31.45
C ALA A 214 36.20 27.07 31.46
N ALA A 215 34.95 26.59 31.37
CA ALA A 215 33.86 27.10 32.23
C ALA A 215 32.51 26.41 31.96
N LYS A 216 31.96 25.85 33.04
CA LYS A 216 30.54 25.55 33.30
C LYS A 216 29.97 24.22 32.83
N ALA A 217 30.40 23.18 33.53
CA ALA A 217 29.46 22.31 34.21
C ALA A 217 28.68 23.08 35.31
N VAL A 218 27.51 22.54 35.71
CA VAL A 218 26.57 22.99 36.76
C VAL A 218 25.39 23.84 36.27
N LYS A 219 24.32 23.15 35.83
CA LYS A 219 23.03 23.18 36.57
C LYS A 219 22.15 21.98 36.21
N THR A 220 22.03 21.14 37.20
CA THR A 220 21.14 19.99 37.37
C THR A 220 19.66 20.40 37.48
N LYS A 221 18.80 19.53 36.95
CA LYS A 221 17.47 19.15 37.46
C LYS A 221 16.40 20.26 37.60
N ALA A 222 15.48 20.31 36.64
CA ALA A 222 14.08 20.64 36.90
C ALA A 222 13.16 19.65 36.18
N LYS A 223 12.57 18.79 37.01
CA LYS A 223 11.58 17.75 36.71
C LYS A 223 10.23 18.44 36.50
N VAL A 224 9.70 18.45 35.29
CA VAL A 224 8.25 18.65 35.06
C VAL A 224 7.71 17.42 34.35
N LYS A 225 7.11 16.57 35.17
CA LYS A 225 6.35 15.37 34.82
C LYS A 225 4.99 15.83 34.31
N VAL A 226 4.85 16.07 33.00
CA VAL A 226 3.52 16.16 32.39
C VAL A 226 3.09 14.73 32.05
N LYS A 227 2.06 14.31 32.78
CA LYS A 227 1.34 13.06 32.63
C LYS A 227 0.44 13.21 31.40
N GLN A 228 0.65 12.43 30.36
CA GLN A 228 -0.37 12.22 29.33
C GLN A 228 -0.37 10.75 28.90
N ASP A 229 -1.28 10.03 29.56
CA ASP A 229 -1.88 8.79 29.08
C ASP A 229 -2.54 9.02 27.71
N ASP A 230 -2.23 8.16 26.75
CA ASP A 230 -3.19 7.27 26.07
C ASP A 230 -2.59 6.75 24.75
N GLY A 231 -2.12 5.51 24.79
CA GLY A 231 -2.38 4.43 23.84
C GLY A 231 -2.30 4.70 22.33
N SER A 232 -1.32 4.07 21.68
CA SER A 232 -1.62 3.20 20.53
C SER A 232 -0.44 2.26 20.25
N GLN A 233 -0.53 1.05 20.79
CA GLN A 233 0.19 -0.12 20.30
C GLN A 233 -0.41 -0.54 18.96
N THR A 234 0.42 -0.71 17.94
CA THR A 234 0.31 -1.86 17.02
C THR A 234 1.71 -2.20 16.54
N GLY A 235 2.35 -3.11 17.26
CA GLY A 235 3.36 -3.97 16.69
C GLY A 235 2.67 -5.01 15.80
N THR A 236 3.31 -5.34 14.69
CA THR A 236 3.08 -6.63 14.03
C THR A 236 4.45 -7.06 13.55
N GLU A 237 5.15 -7.75 14.44
CA GLU A 237 6.16 -8.72 14.08
C GLU A 237 5.44 -9.80 13.27
N THR A 238 6.00 -10.15 12.12
CA THR A 238 5.65 -11.39 11.43
C THR A 238 6.95 -12.05 11.05
N ASP A 239 7.39 -12.92 11.95
CA ASP A 239 8.18 -14.10 11.62
C ASP A 239 7.51 -14.84 10.47
N LEU A 240 8.23 -15.04 9.39
CA LEU A 240 7.90 -16.02 8.37
C LEU A 240 9.22 -16.61 7.87
N SER A 241 9.63 -17.63 8.61
CA SER A 241 10.44 -18.74 8.14
C SER A 241 9.77 -19.41 6.95
N ALA A 242 10.52 -19.57 5.86
CA ALA A 242 10.29 -20.59 4.84
C ALA A 242 11.64 -20.89 4.16
N ASP A 243 12.30 -21.92 4.68
CA ASP A 243 13.00 -22.89 3.85
C ASP A 243 12.06 -23.36 2.73
N GLU A 244 12.46 -23.20 1.46
CA GLU A 244 12.38 -24.33 0.52
C GLU A 244 13.30 -24.10 -0.68
N ALA A 245 14.06 -25.16 -0.96
CA ALA A 245 15.00 -25.32 -2.05
C ALA A 245 14.28 -25.51 -3.39
N GLY A 246 14.97 -25.18 -4.49
CA GLY A 246 14.50 -25.52 -5.84
C GLY A 246 15.04 -24.58 -6.92
N SER A 247 16.36 -24.49 -7.05
CA SER A 247 17.02 -23.89 -8.21
C SER A 247 17.47 -25.03 -9.13
N GLU A 248 16.60 -25.44 -10.04
CA GLU A 248 17.01 -26.21 -11.23
C GLU A 248 17.44 -25.21 -12.30
N THR A 249 18.74 -25.22 -12.56
CA THR A 249 19.39 -24.60 -13.71
C THR A 249 19.11 -25.43 -14.95
N GLU A 250 18.24 -24.96 -15.84
CA GLU A 250 18.21 -25.42 -17.22
C GLU A 250 19.15 -24.52 -18.06
N THR A 251 20.23 -25.14 -18.50
CA THR A 251 21.11 -24.69 -19.57
C THR A 251 20.41 -24.90 -20.91
N GLU A 252 20.00 -23.82 -21.58
CA GLU A 252 19.72 -23.88 -23.02
C GLU A 252 20.99 -23.52 -23.79
N THR A 253 21.51 -24.55 -24.45
CA THR A 253 22.61 -24.51 -25.40
C THR A 253 22.08 -23.96 -26.72
N GLU A 254 22.55 -22.77 -27.13
CA GLU A 254 22.49 -22.33 -28.53
C GLU A 254 23.31 -23.30 -29.37
N ASN A 255 22.65 -23.99 -30.31
CA ASN A 255 23.32 -24.70 -31.39
C ASN A 255 23.03 -23.94 -32.69
N GLU A 256 23.95 -23.06 -33.07
CA GLU A 256 24.14 -22.64 -34.45
C GLU A 256 24.51 -23.88 -35.28
N GLN A 257 23.70 -24.20 -36.28
CA GLN A 257 24.18 -25.03 -37.38
C GLN A 257 23.64 -24.54 -38.72
N GLU A 258 24.58 -23.87 -39.39
CA GLU A 258 24.73 -23.58 -40.80
C GLU A 258 24.83 -24.87 -41.66
N GLN A 259 24.37 -24.79 -42.93
CA GLN A 259 24.37 -25.75 -44.08
C GLN A 259 22.94 -26.01 -44.59
N ASP A 260 22.54 -25.80 -45.84
CA ASP A 260 23.21 -25.51 -47.14
C ASP A 260 22.35 -24.53 -47.97
#